data_AF-A0A319CWM6-F1
#
_entry.id   AF-A0A319CWM6-F1
#
_cell.length_a   1.000
_cell.length_b   1.000
_cell.length_c   1.000
_cell.angle_alpha   90.00
_cell.angle_beta   90.00
_cell.angle_gamma   90.00
#
_symmetry.space_group_name_H-M   'P 1'
#
loop_
_entity.id
_entity.type
_entity.pdbx_description
1 polymer ?
#
loop_
_entity_poly.entity_id
_entity_poly.type
_entity_poly.pdbx_seq_one_letter_code
_entity_poly.pdbx_strand_id
1 'polypeptide(L)' 'MSAPNPGRQSPSPSRQTGAQQKDPLSQGKAQQTYPAPEHSSEGVPHDEQVAGLTSNPKHPLEDIEAKKFSEVW' A
#
# COMPACT_ATOMS: atom_id res chain seq x y z
N MET A 1 -20.68 52.53 10.34
CA MET A 1 -21.56 51.50 9.73
C MET A 1 -20.74 50.22 9.58
N SER A 2 -21.23 49.06 10.01
CA SER A 2 -20.54 47.76 9.91
C SER A 2 -21.02 46.97 8.70
N ALA A 3 -20.14 46.18 8.09
CA ALA A 3 -20.45 45.36 6.91
C ALA A 3 -21.58 44.34 7.22
N PRO A 4 -22.55 44.09 6.30
CA PRO A 4 -23.71 43.24 6.56
C PRO A 4 -23.36 41.76 6.82
N ASN A 5 -22.23 41.28 6.29
CA ASN A 5 -21.77 39.91 6.48
C ASN A 5 -20.31 39.92 6.95
N PRO A 6 -20.03 40.20 8.23
CA PRO A 6 -18.69 39.97 8.78
C PRO A 6 -18.36 38.48 8.66
N GLY A 7 -17.09 38.18 8.33
CA GLY A 7 -16.63 36.89 7.85
C GLY A 7 -16.95 35.69 8.74
N ARG A 8 -16.68 34.48 8.21
CA ARG A 8 -16.77 33.19 8.93
C ARG A 8 -15.85 33.19 10.15
N GLN A 9 -16.32 33.78 11.23
CA GLN A 9 -15.60 33.81 12.49
C GLN A 9 -15.83 32.46 13.16
N SER A 10 -14.76 31.70 13.36
CA SER A 10 -14.84 30.43 14.08
C SER A 10 -15.50 30.67 15.45
N PRO A 11 -16.38 29.78 15.92
CA PRO A 11 -16.95 29.91 17.25
C PRO A 11 -15.82 29.99 18.28
N SER A 12 -16.06 30.69 19.39
CA SER A 12 -15.08 30.76 20.48
C SER A 12 -14.68 29.35 20.93
N PRO A 13 -13.46 29.14 21.46
CA PRO A 13 -12.99 27.80 21.86
C PRO A 13 -13.97 27.08 22.80
N SER A 14 -14.66 27.83 23.66
CA SER A 14 -15.69 27.34 24.58
C SER A 14 -16.98 26.84 23.90
N ARG A 15 -17.25 27.29 22.67
CA ARG A 15 -18.40 26.91 21.83
C ARG A 15 -18.04 25.86 20.77
N GLN A 16 -16.78 25.43 20.70
CA GLN A 16 -16.38 24.35 19.79
C GLN A 16 -16.92 23.01 20.33
N THR A 17 -17.84 22.39 19.59
CA THR A 17 -18.45 21.12 20.00
C THR A 17 -17.47 19.95 19.84
N GLY A 18 -17.49 19.04 20.81
CA GLY A 18 -16.46 18.02 21.04
C GLY A 18 -16.24 16.95 19.97
N ALA A 19 -16.95 16.96 18.84
CA ALA A 19 -16.67 16.04 17.72
C ALA A 19 -15.23 16.18 17.19
N GLN A 20 -14.57 17.32 17.40
CA GLN A 20 -13.13 17.49 17.14
C GLN A 20 -12.22 17.33 18.37
N GLN A 21 -12.78 17.31 19.59
CA GLN A 21 -11.98 17.25 20.83
C GLN A 21 -11.97 15.87 21.50
N LYS A 22 -12.94 14.99 21.19
CA LYS A 22 -13.14 13.74 21.92
C LYS A 22 -13.11 12.47 21.06
N ASP A 23 -13.15 12.59 19.74
CA ASP A 23 -12.97 11.42 18.90
C ASP A 23 -11.46 11.19 18.70
N PRO A 24 -10.89 10.06 19.16
CA PRO A 24 -9.57 9.68 18.69
C PRO A 24 -9.64 9.58 17.17
N LEU A 25 -8.73 10.27 16.48
CA LEU A 25 -8.46 10.00 15.07
C LEU A 25 -8.32 8.48 14.97
N SER A 26 -9.15 7.85 14.12
CA SER A 26 -9.45 6.41 14.13
C SER A 26 -8.29 5.55 14.65
N GLN A 27 -8.58 4.50 15.42
CA GLN A 27 -7.64 3.61 16.16
C GLN A 27 -6.41 3.05 15.38
N GLY A 28 -6.18 3.44 14.13
CA GLY A 28 -4.98 3.16 13.35
C GLY A 28 -4.87 1.69 12.96
N LYS A 29 -5.93 0.92 13.23
CA LYS A 29 -6.03 -0.48 12.92
C LYS A 29 -7.17 -0.66 11.94
N ALA A 30 -6.77 -1.11 10.75
CA ALA A 30 -7.65 -1.73 9.80
C ALA A 30 -8.34 -2.93 10.50
N GLN A 31 -9.65 -3.15 10.26
CA GLN A 31 -10.38 -4.29 10.83
C GLN A 31 -9.66 -5.60 10.48
N GLN A 32 -9.60 -6.58 11.39
CA GLN A 32 -8.88 -7.82 11.10
C GLN A 32 -9.51 -8.65 9.98
N THR A 33 -10.77 -8.35 9.64
CA THR A 33 -11.53 -9.05 8.62
C THR A 33 -11.92 -8.05 7.55
N TYR A 34 -11.17 -8.06 6.45
CA TYR A 34 -11.60 -7.47 5.20
C TYR A 34 -12.10 -8.59 4.29
N PRO A 35 -13.13 -8.35 3.46
CA PRO A 35 -13.39 -9.27 2.35
C PRO A 35 -12.11 -9.40 1.54
N ALA A 36 -11.77 -10.63 1.16
CA ALA A 36 -10.63 -10.86 0.28
C ALA A 36 -10.78 -9.99 -0.98
N PRO A 37 -9.70 -9.36 -1.47
CA PRO A 37 -9.75 -8.62 -2.73
C PRO A 37 -10.40 -9.49 -3.82
N GLU A 38 -11.18 -8.90 -4.73
CA GLU A 38 -11.81 -9.65 -5.85
C GLU A 38 -10.78 -10.38 -6.73
N HIS A 39 -9.50 -10.02 -6.61
CA HIS A 39 -8.37 -10.64 -7.30
C HIS A 39 -7.42 -11.40 -6.35
N SER A 40 -7.87 -11.78 -5.15
CA SER A 40 -7.07 -12.63 -4.28
C SER A 40 -6.88 -13.99 -4.95
N SER A 41 -5.64 -14.38 -5.21
CA SER A 41 -5.29 -15.69 -5.77
C SER A 41 -5.33 -16.82 -4.73
N GLU A 42 -6.11 -16.62 -3.66
CA GLU A 42 -6.35 -17.63 -2.63
C GLU A 42 -6.97 -18.89 -3.26
N GLY A 43 -6.17 -19.95 -3.35
CA GLY A 43 -6.58 -21.25 -3.89
C GLY A 43 -6.09 -21.57 -5.31
N VAL A 44 -5.44 -20.62 -6.00
CA VAL A 44 -4.81 -20.90 -7.30
C VAL A 44 -3.44 -21.57 -7.06
N PRO A 45 -3.17 -22.76 -7.62
CA PRO A 45 -1.87 -23.40 -7.46
C PRO A 45 -0.76 -22.49 -8.00
N HIS A 46 0.37 -22.43 -7.30
CA HIS A 46 1.50 -21.56 -7.65
C HIS A 46 1.93 -21.73 -9.12
N ASP A 47 1.87 -22.95 -9.64
CA ASP A 47 2.23 -23.28 -11.02
C ASP A 47 1.35 -22.58 -12.06
N GLU A 48 0.06 -22.36 -11.76
CA GLU A 48 -0.84 -21.58 -12.62
C GLU A 48 -0.59 -20.07 -12.49
N GLN A 49 -0.11 -19.61 -11.33
CA GLN A 49 0.26 -18.20 -11.13
C GLN A 49 1.53 -17.83 -11.88
N VAL A 50 2.46 -18.78 -12.04
CA VAL A 50 3.72 -18.58 -12.77
C VAL A 50 3.67 -19.11 -14.20
N ALA A 51 2.55 -19.69 -14.62
CA ALA A 51 2.36 -20.18 -15.98
C ALA A 51 2.50 -19.01 -16.98
N GLY A 52 3.59 -19.02 -17.76
CA GLY A 52 3.89 -17.99 -18.74
C GLY A 52 4.89 -16.92 -18.29
N LEU A 53 5.31 -16.93 -17.02
CA LEU A 53 6.48 -16.17 -16.59
C LEU A 53 7.74 -16.91 -17.05
N THR A 54 8.36 -16.41 -18.12
CA THR A 54 9.72 -16.83 -18.48
C THR A 54 10.70 -16.26 -17.46
N SER A 55 11.77 -17.00 -17.15
CA SER A 55 12.84 -16.48 -16.29
C SER A 55 13.37 -15.13 -16.78
N ASN A 56 13.95 -14.35 -15.88
CA ASN A 56 14.62 -13.10 -16.25
C ASN A 56 15.60 -13.31 -17.41
N PRO A 57 15.77 -12.32 -18.31
CA PRO A 57 16.75 -12.39 -19.37
C PRO A 57 18.14 -12.73 -18.82
N LYS A 58 18.86 -13.58 -19.55
CA LYS A 58 20.21 -14.01 -19.16
C LYS A 58 21.16 -12.81 -19.09
N HIS A 59 21.96 -12.72 -18.04
CA HIS A 59 22.95 -11.65 -17.94
C HIS A 59 24.12 -11.91 -18.92
N PRO A 60 24.65 -10.89 -19.63
CA PRO A 60 25.69 -11.11 -20.63
C PRO A 60 26.99 -11.74 -20.09
N LEU A 61 27.28 -11.59 -18.79
CA LEU A 61 28.47 -12.17 -18.16
C LEU A 61 28.27 -13.60 -17.64
N GLU A 62 27.04 -14.09 -17.60
CA GLU A 62 26.71 -15.37 -16.95
C GLU A 62 27.39 -16.56 -17.63
N ASP A 63 27.46 -16.56 -18.97
CA ASP A 63 28.20 -17.58 -19.74
C ASP A 63 29.72 -17.48 -19.57
N ILE A 64 30.23 -16.26 -19.44
CA ILE A 64 31.66 -16.00 -19.26
C ILE A 64 32.10 -16.52 -17.88
N GLU A 65 31.29 -16.30 -16.85
CA GLU A 65 31.56 -16.77 -15.50
C GLU A 65 31.40 -18.29 -15.39
N ALA A 66 30.32 -18.86 -15.92
CA ALA A 66 30.12 -20.31 -15.93
C ALA A 66 31.29 -21.06 -16.57
N LYS A 67 31.84 -20.51 -17.67
CA LYS A 67 33.00 -21.09 -18.36
C LYS A 67 34.27 -21.11 -17.52
N LYS A 68 34.46 -20.15 -16.60
CA LYS A 68 35.62 -20.13 -15.69
C LYS A 68 35.61 -21.29 -14.70
N PHE A 69 34.43 -21.77 -14.34
CA PHE A 69 34.25 -22.82 -13.32
C PHE A 69 33.89 -24.18 -13.92
N SER A 70 33.64 -24.27 -15.23
CA SER A 70 33.32 -25.52 -15.92
C SER A 70 34.54 -26.38 -16.26
N GLU A 71 35.74 -25.80 -16.27
CA GLU A 71 36.99 -26.55 -16.38
C GLU A 71 37.38 -27.07 -14.99
N VAL A 72 36.92 -28.28 -14.68
CA VAL A 72 37.44 -29.08 -13.56
C VAL A 72 38.90 -29.39 -13.88
N TRP A 73 39.79 -29.02 -12.95
CA TRP A 73 41.25 -29.22 -12.99
C TRP A 73 41.66 -30.65 -13.38
#